data_AF-A0A7X4GVK9-F1
#
_entry.id   AF-A0A7X4GVK9-F1
#
_cell.length_a   1.000
_cell.length_b   1.000
_cell.length_c   1.000
_cell.angle_alpha   90.00
_cell.angle_beta   90.00
_cell.angle_gamma   90.00
#
_symmetry.space_group_name_H-M   'P 1'
#
loop_
_entity.id
_entity.type
_entity.pdbx_description
1 polymer ?
#
loop_
_entity_poly.entity_id
_entity_poly.type
_entity_poly.pdbx_seq_one_letter_code
_entity_poly.pdbx_strand_id
1 'polypeptide(L)'
;MAISIKPEELAVMIQTNRDILDMKVPMRDDLKIHFMERRRAILQNFRSQALGMTTVLQAIHDDGSDEGLVKTRAMVEEYQNWVLDEVAKLDQLNT
;
A
#
# COMPACT_ATOMS: atom_id res chain seq x y z
N MET A 1 20.61 -3.15 -16.67
CA MET A 1 19.54 -3.87 -15.93
C MET A 1 18.25 -3.16 -16.27
N ALA A 2 17.33 -3.79 -16.99
CA ALA A 2 16.04 -3.18 -17.32
C ALA A 2 15.05 -3.49 -16.17
N ILE A 3 14.49 -2.46 -15.56
CA ILE A 3 13.43 -2.61 -14.55
C ILE A 3 12.11 -2.62 -15.32
N SER A 4 11.43 -3.77 -15.32
CA SER A 4 10.06 -3.86 -15.85
C SER A 4 9.09 -3.56 -14.71
N ILE A 5 8.29 -2.52 -14.87
CA ILE A 5 7.16 -2.26 -13.96
C ILE A 5 5.94 -2.95 -14.54
N LYS A 6 5.16 -3.59 -13.67
CA LYS A 6 3.87 -4.21 -14.00
C LYS A 6 2.77 -3.55 -13.16
N PRO A 7 2.17 -2.46 -13.66
CA PRO A 7 1.20 -1.68 -12.90
C PRO A 7 0.01 -2.52 -12.43
N GLU A 8 -0.42 -3.50 -13.23
CA GLU A 8 -1.49 -4.43 -12.91
C GLU A 8 -1.19 -5.32 -11.71
N GLU A 9 0.03 -5.85 -11.61
CA GLU A 9 0.44 -6.67 -10.46
C GLU A 9 0.51 -5.81 -9.18
N LEU A 10 0.96 -4.57 -9.31
CA LEU A 10 1.02 -3.62 -8.20
C LEU A 10 -0.38 -3.22 -7.72
N ALA A 11 -1.33 -3.00 -8.64
CA ALA A 11 -2.73 -2.73 -8.32
C ALA A 11 -3.38 -3.89 -7.55
N VAL A 12 -3.16 -5.13 -8.01
CA VAL A 12 -3.66 -6.34 -7.33
C VAL A 12 -3.08 -6.45 -5.92
N MET A 13 -1.78 -6.18 -5.75
CA MET A 13 -1.13 -6.21 -4.44
C MET A 13 -1.70 -5.13 -3.51
N ILE A 14 -1.87 -3.90 -3.98
CA ILE A 14 -2.48 -2.80 -3.20
C ILE A 14 -3.90 -3.19 -2.75
N GLN A 15 -4.71 -3.71 -3.67
CA GLN A 15 -6.07 -4.13 -3.36
C GLN A 15 -6.10 -5.28 -2.34
N THR A 16 -5.20 -6.25 -2.49
CA THR A 16 -5.05 -7.36 -1.56
C THR A 16 -4.71 -6.88 -0.15
N ASN A 17 -3.80 -5.91 -0.02
CA ASN A 17 -3.45 -5.33 1.28
C ASN A 17 -4.67 -4.66 1.94
N ARG A 18 -5.48 -3.93 1.15
CA ARG A 18 -6.73 -3.32 1.63
C ARG A 18 -7.73 -4.38 2.09
N ASP A 19 -7.94 -5.41 1.27
CA ASP A 19 -8.92 -6.45 1.56
C ASP A 19 -8.55 -7.31 2.79
N ILE A 20 -7.25 -7.55 2.99
CA ILE A 20 -6.74 -8.20 4.21
C ILE A 20 -7.00 -7.32 5.44
N LEU A 21 -6.67 -6.03 5.35
CA LEU A 21 -6.85 -5.09 6.47
C LEU A 21 -8.34 -4.91 6.83
N ASP A 22 -9.22 -4.92 5.83
CA ASP A 22 -10.67 -4.83 6.00
C ASP A 22 -11.34 -6.17 6.33
N MET A 23 -10.56 -7.24 6.46
CA MET A 23 -11.06 -8.61 6.71
C MET A 23 -12.08 -9.11 5.68
N LYS A 24 -11.99 -8.62 4.45
CA LYS A 24 -12.83 -9.06 3.31
C LYS A 24 -12.39 -10.41 2.76
N VAL A 25 -11.16 -10.82 3.06
CA VAL A 25 -10.63 -12.14 2.72
C VAL A 25 -11.15 -13.18 3.72
N PRO A 26 -11.62 -14.36 3.27
CA PRO A 26 -11.99 -15.46 4.16
C PRO A 26 -10.81 -15.84 5.06
N MET A 27 -10.94 -15.60 6.36
CA MET A 27 -9.93 -15.90 7.36
C MET A 27 -10.54 -16.65 8.54
N ARG A 28 -9.72 -17.49 9.15
CA ARG A 28 -10.03 -18.15 10.43
C ARG A 28 -10.13 -17.10 11.54
N ASP A 29 -11.00 -17.31 12.51
CA ASP A 29 -11.32 -16.26 13.50
C ASP A 29 -10.14 -15.89 14.41
N ASP A 30 -9.29 -16.85 14.76
CA ASP A 30 -8.05 -16.59 15.50
C ASP A 30 -7.06 -15.73 14.71
N LEU A 31 -7.02 -15.88 13.38
CA LEU A 31 -6.24 -14.98 12.53
C LEU A 31 -6.86 -13.59 12.48
N LYS A 32 -8.19 -13.45 12.39
CA LYS A 32 -8.85 -12.14 12.43
C LYS A 32 -8.49 -11.36 13.69
N ILE A 33 -8.56 -12.01 14.85
CA ILE A 33 -8.17 -11.40 16.14
C ILE A 33 -6.72 -10.93 16.08
N HIS A 34 -5.79 -11.78 15.62
CA HIS A 34 -4.39 -11.41 15.47
C HIS A 34 -4.19 -10.18 14.56
N PHE A 35 -4.88 -10.13 13.43
CA PHE A 35 -4.82 -9.00 12.49
C PHE A 35 -5.38 -7.71 13.10
N MET A 36 -6.47 -7.81 13.88
CA MET A 36 -7.05 -6.66 14.59
C MET A 36 -6.09 -6.12 15.66
N GLU A 37 -5.51 -7.00 16.49
CA GLU A 37 -4.54 -6.62 17.52
C GLU A 37 -3.27 -6.00 16.93
N ARG A 38 -2.85 -6.48 15.75
CA ARG A 38 -1.63 -6.03 15.07
C ARG A 38 -1.88 -4.97 14.00
N ARG A 39 -3.11 -4.43 13.89
CA ARG A 39 -3.51 -3.53 12.79
C ARG A 39 -2.54 -2.36 12.59
N ARG A 40 -2.10 -1.71 13.68
CA ARG A 40 -1.11 -0.62 13.62
C ARG A 40 0.23 -1.08 13.03
N ALA A 41 0.75 -2.22 13.48
CA ALA A 41 2.04 -2.74 12.99
C ALA A 41 1.95 -3.14 11.50
N ILE A 42 0.82 -3.70 11.08
CA ILE A 42 0.55 -4.04 9.67
C ILE A 42 0.54 -2.78 8.81
N LEU A 43 -0.18 -1.73 9.23
CA LEU A 43 -0.20 -0.44 8.55
C LEU A 43 1.19 0.22 8.49
N GLN A 44 1.99 0.12 9.54
CA GLN A 44 3.38 0.61 9.51
C GLN A 44 4.23 -0.13 8.47
N ASN A 45 4.07 -1.45 8.34
CA ASN A 45 4.73 -2.22 7.28
C ASN A 45 4.27 -1.78 5.88
N PHE A 46 2.98 -1.54 5.69
CA PHE A 46 2.44 -1.02 4.43
C PHE A 46 3.00 0.36 4.10
N ARG A 47 3.21 1.22 5.11
CA ARG A 47 3.83 2.53 4.92
C ARG A 47 5.27 2.39 4.43
N SER A 48 6.06 1.52 5.06
CA SER A 48 7.44 1.24 4.63
C SER A 48 7.50 0.68 3.20
N GLN A 49 6.56 -0.20 2.86
CA GLN A 49 6.43 -0.75 1.51
C GLN A 49 6.12 0.35 0.48
N ALA A 50 5.11 1.20 0.75
CA ALA A 50 4.74 2.29 -0.14
C ALA A 50 5.90 3.28 -0.34
N LEU A 51 6.63 3.63 0.72
CA LEU A 51 7.81 4.49 0.63
C LEU A 51 8.91 3.88 -0.25
N GLY A 52 9.15 2.58 -0.13
CA GLY A 52 10.09 1.86 -0.98
C GLY A 52 9.68 1.91 -2.45
N MET A 53 8.40 1.70 -2.76
CA MET A 53 7.85 1.81 -4.11
C MET A 53 8.00 3.21 -4.68
N THR A 54 7.65 4.25 -3.91
CA THR A 54 7.82 5.65 -4.30
C THR A 54 9.28 5.96 -4.63
N THR A 55 10.22 5.50 -3.79
CA THR A 55 11.66 5.71 -4.02
C THR A 55 12.12 5.07 -5.33
N VAL A 56 11.68 3.85 -5.61
CA VAL A 56 12.02 3.15 -6.87
C VAL A 56 11.42 3.86 -8.08
N LEU A 57 10.14 4.26 -8.02
CA LEU A 57 9.45 4.93 -9.12
C LEU A 57 10.01 6.33 -9.42
N GLN A 58 10.52 7.03 -8.39
CA GLN A 58 11.20 8.32 -8.54
C GLN A 58 12.61 8.18 -9.15
N ALA A 59 13.28 7.04 -8.94
CA ALA A 59 14.59 6.78 -9.52
C ALA A 59 14.53 6.48 -11.04
N ILE A 60 13.35 6.22 -11.58
CA ILE A 60 13.15 5.97 -13.01
C ILE A 60 13.03 7.32 -13.71
N HIS A 61 14.02 7.60 -14.55
CA HIS A 61 14.03 8.79 -15.39
C HIS A 61 13.00 8.65 -16.53
N ASP A 62 12.06 9.58 -16.59
CA ASP A 62 11.15 9.79 -17.71
C ASP A 62 11.02 11.29 -17.99
N ASP A 63 10.60 11.64 -19.20
CA ASP A 63 10.24 13.00 -19.60
C ASP A 63 8.74 13.30 -19.30
N GLY A 64 8.08 12.42 -18.54
CA GLY A 64 6.66 12.47 -18.24
C GLY A 64 5.74 12.03 -19.39
N SER A 65 6.29 11.55 -20.50
CA SER A 65 5.48 11.04 -21.63
C SER A 65 4.99 9.60 -21.43
N ASP A 66 5.58 8.86 -20.49
CA ASP A 66 5.14 7.51 -20.14
C ASP A 66 3.90 7.58 -19.24
N GLU A 67 2.72 7.57 -19.87
CA GLU A 67 1.44 7.54 -19.17
C GLU A 67 1.31 6.37 -18.19
N GLY A 68 1.95 5.22 -18.46
CA GLY A 68 1.93 4.06 -17.58
C GLY A 68 2.69 4.31 -16.29
N LEU A 69 3.88 4.91 -16.39
CA LEU A 69 4.69 5.30 -15.24
C LEU A 69 4.01 6.41 -14.42
N VAL A 70 3.43 7.42 -15.09
CA VAL A 70 2.66 8.49 -14.42
C VAL A 70 1.49 7.91 -13.62
N LYS A 71 0.68 7.04 -14.24
CA LYS A 71 -0.44 6.36 -13.55
C LYS A 71 0.05 5.50 -12.39
N THR A 72 1.19 4.82 -12.54
CA THR A 72 1.76 3.98 -11.48
C THR A 72 2.23 4.83 -10.29
N ARG A 73 2.87 5.97 -10.54
CA ARG A 73 3.28 6.93 -9.49
C ARG A 73 2.06 7.43 -8.71
N ALA A 74 1.02 7.86 -9.42
CA ALA A 74 -0.24 8.31 -8.78
C ALA A 74 -0.88 7.21 -7.93
N MET A 75 -0.94 5.97 -8.44
CA MET A 75 -1.50 4.83 -7.70
C MET A 75 -0.73 4.53 -6.41
N VAL A 76 0.61 4.60 -6.44
CA VAL A 76 1.44 4.40 -5.23
C VAL A 76 1.28 5.56 -4.25
N GLU A 77 1.16 6.79 -4.73
CA GLU A 77 0.88 7.95 -3.89
C GLU A 77 -0.48 7.84 -3.19
N GLU A 78 -1.53 7.46 -3.92
CA GLU A 78 -2.86 7.18 -3.34
C GLU A 78 -2.81 6.07 -2.28
N TYR A 79 -2.03 5.02 -2.53
CA TYR A 79 -1.82 3.95 -1.56
C TYR A 79 -1.10 4.46 -0.31
N GLN A 80 -0.04 5.25 -0.47
CA GLN A 80 0.70 5.85 0.64
C GLN A 80 -0.20 6.74 1.50
N ASN A 81 -1.01 7.60 0.86
CA ASN A 81 -1.96 8.49 1.54
C ASN A 81 -3.02 7.68 2.31
N TRP A 82 -3.58 6.64 1.69
CA TRP A 82 -4.52 5.74 2.37
C TRP A 82 -3.92 5.11 3.63
N VAL A 83 -2.66 4.65 3.60
CA VAL A 83 -2.01 4.09 4.78
C VAL A 83 -1.87 5.14 5.89
N LEU A 84 -1.49 6.37 5.54
CA LEU A 84 -1.36 7.47 6.51
C LEU A 84 -2.71 7.80 7.17
N ASP A 85 -3.78 7.84 6.38
CA ASP A 85 -5.14 8.08 6.88
C ASP A 85 -5.59 6.99 7.84
N GLU A 86 -5.34 5.71 7.51
CA GLU A 86 -5.68 4.59 8.38
C GLU A 86 -4.90 4.61 9.71
N VAL A 87 -3.61 4.99 9.68
CA VAL A 87 -2.83 5.18 10.91
C VAL A 87 -3.41 6.33 11.75
N ALA A 88 -3.74 7.46 11.11
CA ALA A 88 -4.32 8.61 11.81
C ALA A 88 -5.66 8.28 12.49
N LYS A 89 -6.52 7.47 11.84
CA LYS A 89 -7.76 6.97 12.46
C LYS A 89 -7.48 6.15 13.72
N LEU A 90 -6.45 5.30 13.70
CA LEU A 90 -6.06 4.53 14.90
C LEU A 90 -5.53 5.43 16.01
N ASP A 91 -4.81 6.50 15.67
CA ASP A 91 -4.30 7.44 16.67
C ASP A 91 -5.46 8.19 17.36
N GLN A 92 -6.50 8.58 16.59
CA GLN A 92 -7.71 9.22 17.12
C GLN A 92 -8.51 8.31 18.07
N LEU A 93 -8.53 6.99 17.84
CA LEU A 93 -9.24 6.03 18.71
C LEU A 93 -8.51 5.76 20.03
N ASN A 94 -7.22 6.06 20.10
CA ASN A 94 -6.39 5.87 21.30
C ASN A 94 -6.23 7.17 22.11
N THR A 95 -6.96 8.23 21.76
CA THR A 95 -7.00 9.51 22.47
C THR A 95 -8.30 9.62 23.26
#